data_AF-A0A4S8ML36-F1
#
_entry.id   AF-A0A4S8ML36-F1
#
_cell.length_a   1.000
_cell.length_b   1.000
_cell.length_c   1.000
_cell.angle_alpha   90.00
_cell.angle_beta   90.00
_cell.angle_gamma   90.00
#
_symmetry.space_group_name_H-M   'P 1'
#
loop_
_entity.id
_entity.type
_entity.pdbx_description
1 polymer ?
#
loop_
_entity_poly.entity_id
_entity_poly.type
_entity_poly.pdbx_seq_one_letter_code
_entity_poly.pdbx_strand_id
1 'polypeptide(L)'
;MAPKKTSKKRYPVRKSTGAKAHRKQLGSGPAKSDANPTDTDLSPIEGRRKRKTSPNINSANDERVLDYQTDFAKTPPDAQARFAFVSSDYVLILTPSGAEELTAEAIENAGWAFFTCPACELLRQEKKTKFVYNGFYGSDGKPMEKTIISINNKQFTFFKPVKLQKLAIVQLQCNGASTDFEMPFKYMALRAATYASGVVSVEDVLKNGLTSPAITNLASSQPQPLLTANVTFDLDSPEGLAEHARSMVDLRNALDAMSVNQVIFILVTHSDPETGDLHYTADGGGAEELAVVMDALLPTAIQNWLCERSAYLFFLVCGAKPLTKDGGLTATPRKVFQHAFLFPTAHLQPSQVTLFASDLVEQVHMHNLILERAVMLTLQNLPSLGLHTRILRISARTDLAGKPFAAATRYVWSHYKRRPWGLDAPTFCVVCNSVKSFDKSNHITDPNGSFAVEFKCSGELKCSGPASKEASLTRCANAVMIPLSSCEGKLVKGTKDPCGLWQEHEFTWDAGVLRRF
;
A
#
# COMPACT_ATOMS: atom_id res chain seq x y z
N MET A 1 -39.44 -6.48 44.55
CA MET A 1 -38.16 -5.91 44.06
C MET A 1 -38.38 -5.34 42.67
N ALA A 2 -38.35 -4.02 42.52
CA ALA A 2 -38.51 -3.36 41.23
C ALA A 2 -37.17 -3.32 40.47
N PRO A 3 -37.14 -3.56 39.15
CA PRO A 3 -35.89 -3.55 38.39
C PRO A 3 -35.37 -2.10 38.25
N LYS A 4 -34.15 -1.87 38.72
CA LYS A 4 -33.43 -0.59 38.51
C LYS A 4 -33.23 -0.37 37.01
N LYS A 5 -33.84 0.69 36.48
CA LYS A 5 -33.59 1.19 35.13
C LYS A 5 -32.13 1.66 35.05
N THR A 6 -31.28 0.89 34.37
CA THR A 6 -29.93 1.34 34.01
C THR A 6 -30.04 2.32 32.84
N SER A 7 -29.60 3.56 33.05
CA SER A 7 -29.53 4.56 31.97
C SER A 7 -28.52 4.09 30.94
N LYS A 8 -28.98 3.69 29.75
CA LYS A 8 -28.10 3.39 28.62
C LYS A 8 -27.32 4.66 28.27
N LYS A 9 -26.02 4.69 28.55
CA LYS A 9 -25.10 5.70 28.01
C LYS A 9 -25.21 5.64 26.49
N ARG A 10 -25.78 6.68 25.87
CA ARG A 10 -25.72 6.86 24.42
C ARG A 10 -24.28 7.21 24.08
N TYR A 11 -23.57 6.29 23.45
CA TYR A 11 -22.31 6.63 22.80
C TYR A 11 -22.62 7.59 21.65
N PRO A 12 -21.84 8.68 21.47
CA PRO A 12 -22.03 9.56 20.34
C PRO A 12 -21.91 8.74 19.06
N VAL A 13 -22.93 8.85 18.20
CA VAL A 13 -22.94 8.21 16.89
C VAL A 13 -21.76 8.80 16.13
N ARG A 14 -20.69 8.03 15.92
CA ARG A 14 -19.61 8.41 15.01
C ARG A 14 -20.24 8.61 13.64
N LYS A 15 -20.13 9.83 13.09
CA LYS A 15 -20.54 10.10 11.71
C LYS A 15 -19.76 9.12 10.82
N SER A 16 -20.48 8.38 9.99
CA SER A 16 -19.87 7.37 9.13
C SER A 16 -18.89 8.00 8.14
N THR A 17 -17.90 7.23 7.74
CA THR A 17 -16.93 7.53 6.68
C THR A 17 -17.56 8.21 5.46
N GLY A 18 -17.01 9.34 5.01
CA GLY A 18 -17.44 10.03 3.78
C GLY A 18 -18.64 10.97 3.93
N ALA A 19 -18.85 11.55 5.11
CA ALA A 19 -19.84 12.62 5.27
C ALA A 19 -19.44 13.85 4.43
N LYS A 20 -20.44 14.57 3.92
CA LYS A 20 -20.25 15.88 3.28
C LYS A 20 -19.41 16.81 4.15
N ALA A 21 -18.47 17.49 3.53
CA ALA A 21 -17.69 18.56 4.14
C ALA A 21 -17.87 19.85 3.33
N HIS A 22 -17.96 20.99 4.02
CA HIS A 22 -17.98 22.27 3.33
C HIS A 22 -16.58 22.59 2.80
N ARG A 23 -16.49 23.12 1.59
CA ARG A 23 -15.24 23.69 1.09
C ARG A 23 -14.86 24.86 1.99
N LYS A 24 -13.70 24.77 2.62
CA LYS A 24 -13.21 25.76 3.58
C LYS A 24 -11.72 25.97 3.30
N GLN A 25 -11.27 27.21 3.42
CA GLN A 25 -9.86 27.52 3.19
C GLN A 25 -9.02 26.95 4.34
N LEU A 26 -7.86 26.37 4.02
CA LEU A 26 -6.91 25.90 5.04
C LEU A 26 -6.59 27.01 6.04
N GLY A 27 -6.54 26.67 7.34
CA GLY A 27 -6.26 27.62 8.42
C GLY A 27 -7.37 28.66 8.72
N SER A 28 -8.54 28.59 8.06
CA SER A 28 -9.67 29.50 8.32
C SER A 28 -10.55 29.09 9.50
N GLY A 29 -10.01 28.33 10.46
CA GLY A 29 -10.62 28.09 11.77
C GLY A 29 -11.26 29.36 12.32
N PRO A 30 -12.46 29.28 12.94
CA PRO A 30 -13.10 30.46 13.50
C PRO A 30 -12.09 31.15 14.41
N ALA A 31 -11.68 32.36 14.02
CA ALA A 31 -10.94 33.24 14.91
C ALA A 31 -11.76 33.24 16.20
N LYS A 32 -11.18 32.72 17.30
CA LYS A 32 -11.87 32.67 18.58
C LYS A 32 -12.38 34.09 18.81
N SER A 33 -13.68 34.29 18.63
CA SER A 33 -14.29 35.61 18.74
C SER A 33 -13.94 36.11 20.12
N ASP A 34 -13.25 37.24 20.14
CA ASP A 34 -12.73 37.88 21.34
C ASP A 34 -13.76 37.83 22.46
N ALA A 35 -13.47 37.03 23.49
CA ALA A 35 -13.95 37.36 24.81
C ALA A 35 -13.28 38.70 25.15
N ASN A 36 -14.10 39.74 25.31
CA ASN A 36 -13.68 41.11 25.62
C ASN A 36 -12.49 41.16 26.59
N PRO A 37 -11.48 42.01 26.34
CA PRO A 37 -10.42 42.24 27.28
C PRO A 37 -10.97 43.07 28.44
N THR A 38 -11.42 42.40 29.51
CA THR A 38 -11.49 43.06 30.81
C THR A 38 -10.06 43.21 31.33
N ASP A 39 -9.61 44.46 31.33
CA ASP A 39 -8.50 44.98 32.12
C ASP A 39 -8.40 44.24 33.47
N THR A 40 -7.44 43.33 33.57
CA THR A 40 -7.04 42.75 34.86
C THR A 40 -5.54 42.52 34.82
N ASP A 41 -4.85 43.53 35.33
CA ASP A 41 -3.64 43.50 36.13
C ASP A 41 -2.85 42.18 36.14
N LEU A 42 -1.61 42.26 35.63
CA LEU A 42 -0.63 41.19 35.60
C LEU A 42 -0.14 40.87 37.02
N SER A 43 -0.90 40.03 37.72
CA SER A 43 -0.41 39.27 38.87
C SER A 43 -0.16 37.81 38.46
N PRO A 44 0.94 37.16 38.91
CA PRO A 44 1.25 35.79 38.53
C PRO A 44 0.31 34.82 39.25
N ILE A 45 -0.66 34.24 38.53
CA ILE A 45 -1.51 33.17 39.07
C ILE A 45 -0.74 31.85 39.00
N GLU A 46 -0.14 31.52 40.13
CA GLU A 46 0.12 30.15 40.56
C GLU A 46 -1.20 29.37 40.60
N GLY A 47 -1.35 28.40 39.69
CA GLY A 47 -2.58 27.60 39.60
C GLY A 47 -2.37 26.24 38.95
N ARG A 48 -1.17 25.65 39.07
CA ARG A 48 -0.89 24.30 38.58
C ARG A 48 -1.41 23.28 39.61
N ARG A 49 -2.36 22.45 39.20
CA ARG A 49 -2.85 21.29 39.96
C ARG A 49 -1.64 20.50 40.52
N LYS A 50 -1.52 20.48 41.85
CA LYS A 50 -0.58 19.64 42.60
C LYS A 50 -0.86 18.16 42.31
N ARG A 51 -0.12 17.60 41.36
CA ARG A 51 0.19 16.17 41.34
C ARG A 51 1.12 15.94 42.53
N LYS A 52 0.73 15.09 43.48
CA LYS A 52 1.59 14.70 44.62
C LYS A 52 2.93 14.19 44.08
N THR A 53 3.95 15.01 44.19
CA THR A 53 5.35 14.63 44.06
C THR A 53 5.75 13.94 45.35
N SER A 54 6.07 12.65 45.24
CA SER A 54 6.83 11.90 46.23
C SER A 54 8.21 12.55 46.40
N PRO A 55 8.85 12.43 47.58
CA PRO A 55 10.08 13.14 47.88
C PRO A 55 11.23 12.66 47.00
N ASN A 56 12.01 13.67 46.64
CA ASN A 56 13.25 13.68 45.89
C ASN A 56 14.21 12.58 46.36
N ILE A 57 14.31 11.50 45.57
CA ILE A 57 15.50 10.66 45.55
C ILE A 57 16.39 11.29 44.48
N ASN A 58 17.50 11.88 44.89
CA ASN A 58 18.63 12.21 44.01
C ASN A 58 19.19 10.90 43.44
N SER A 59 18.47 10.32 42.49
CA SER A 59 19.00 9.31 41.58
C SER A 59 19.74 10.10 40.52
N ALA A 60 21.07 9.97 40.49
CA ALA A 60 21.85 10.27 39.31
C ALA A 60 21.29 9.40 38.18
N ASN A 61 20.28 9.91 37.48
CA ASN A 61 19.80 9.28 36.26
C ASN A 61 20.87 9.57 35.21
N ASP A 62 21.83 8.64 35.13
CA ASP A 62 22.51 8.36 33.87
C ASP A 62 21.40 8.02 32.86
N GLU A 63 20.89 9.03 32.17
CA GLU A 63 20.08 8.82 30.97
C GLU A 63 21.02 8.20 29.93
N ARG A 64 21.13 6.87 29.99
CA ARG A 64 21.91 6.07 29.06
C ARG A 64 21.42 6.40 27.65
N VAL A 65 22.30 7.03 26.86
CA VAL A 65 22.09 7.24 25.43
C VAL A 65 21.99 5.86 24.78
N LEU A 66 20.85 5.56 24.15
CA LEU A 66 20.64 4.30 23.45
C LEU A 66 21.35 4.36 22.10
N ASP A 67 22.03 3.29 21.72
CA ASP A 67 22.65 3.13 20.40
C ASP A 67 21.87 2.11 19.57
N TYR A 68 21.85 2.31 18.24
CA TYR A 68 21.15 1.42 17.34
C TYR A 68 21.67 -0.01 17.42
N GLN A 69 22.99 -0.19 17.42
CA GLN A 69 23.59 -1.52 17.37
C GLN A 69 23.34 -2.29 18.66
N THR A 70 23.35 -1.62 19.81
CA THR A 70 23.15 -2.28 21.11
C THR A 70 21.69 -2.47 21.49
N ASP A 71 20.82 -1.51 21.18
CA ASP A 71 19.49 -1.44 21.80
C ASP A 71 18.34 -1.69 20.81
N PHE A 72 18.58 -1.57 19.49
CA PHE A 72 17.54 -1.69 18.46
C PHE A 72 17.81 -2.78 17.41
N ALA A 73 19.05 -3.22 17.27
CA ALA A 73 19.40 -4.29 16.35
C ALA A 73 18.81 -5.63 16.82
N LYS A 74 18.08 -6.31 15.94
CA LYS A 74 17.53 -7.66 16.16
C LYS A 74 18.62 -8.69 16.48
N THR A 75 19.82 -8.43 16.00
CA THR A 75 21.03 -9.23 16.25
C THR A 75 22.13 -8.27 16.69
N PRO A 76 22.48 -8.22 17.99
CA PRO A 76 23.52 -7.34 18.48
C PRO A 76 24.92 -7.72 17.92
N PRO A 77 25.90 -6.80 17.90
CA PRO A 77 27.21 -6.99 17.26
C PRO A 77 28.01 -8.19 17.79
N ASP A 78 27.77 -8.59 19.04
CA ASP A 78 28.36 -9.75 19.70
C ASP A 78 27.67 -11.07 19.30
N ALA A 79 26.38 -11.01 18.96
CA ALA A 79 25.65 -12.12 18.34
C ALA A 79 25.90 -12.21 16.82
N GLN A 80 26.41 -11.15 16.19
CA GLN A 80 27.06 -11.25 14.88
C GLN A 80 28.36 -12.01 15.09
N ALA A 81 28.29 -13.34 14.99
CA ALA A 81 29.46 -14.19 14.98
C ALA A 81 30.52 -13.53 14.08
N ARG A 82 31.78 -13.51 14.54
CA ARG A 82 32.91 -13.21 13.65
C ARG A 82 32.83 -14.23 12.52
N PHE A 83 32.15 -13.87 11.44
CA PHE A 83 32.21 -14.57 10.18
C PHE A 83 33.66 -14.36 9.72
N ALA A 84 34.54 -15.27 10.13
CA ALA A 84 35.70 -15.56 9.33
C ALA A 84 35.14 -15.81 7.94
N PHE A 85 35.55 -14.98 6.99
CA PHE A 85 35.20 -15.12 5.58
C PHE A 85 35.25 -16.59 5.22
N VAL A 86 34.08 -17.18 4.94
CA VAL A 86 34.05 -18.29 3.99
C VAL A 86 34.24 -17.57 2.66
N SER A 87 35.49 -17.58 2.18
CA SER A 87 35.78 -17.39 0.76
C SER A 87 34.77 -18.20 -0.04
N SER A 88 34.39 -17.70 -1.21
CA SER A 88 33.34 -18.17 -2.12
C SER A 88 33.39 -19.66 -2.55
N ASP A 89 34.18 -20.51 -1.90
CA ASP A 89 34.81 -21.66 -2.57
C ASP A 89 34.73 -23.00 -1.81
N TYR A 90 33.99 -23.11 -0.69
CA TYR A 90 33.90 -24.39 0.03
C TYR A 90 32.50 -24.76 0.55
N VAL A 91 32.15 -26.04 0.40
CA VAL A 91 31.04 -26.71 1.11
C VAL A 91 31.63 -27.91 1.86
N LEU A 92 31.49 -27.94 3.18
CA LEU A 92 31.93 -29.06 4.03
C LEU A 92 30.80 -30.09 4.16
N ILE A 93 31.08 -31.36 3.82
CA ILE A 93 30.18 -32.49 4.03
C ILE A 93 30.79 -33.39 5.10
N LEU A 94 30.05 -33.65 6.18
CA LEU A 94 30.44 -34.61 7.21
C LEU A 94 29.73 -35.94 6.97
N THR A 95 30.51 -37.00 6.78
CA THR A 95 30.03 -38.39 6.77
C THR A 95 30.41 -39.10 8.06
N PRO A 96 29.77 -40.24 8.41
CA PRO A 96 30.16 -41.04 9.58
C PRO A 96 31.60 -41.56 9.55
N SER A 97 32.26 -41.50 8.40
CA SER A 97 33.62 -42.01 8.14
C SER A 97 34.70 -40.91 8.08
N GLY A 98 34.35 -39.63 8.25
CA GLY A 98 35.28 -38.50 8.17
C GLY A 98 34.73 -37.32 7.36
N ALA A 99 35.38 -36.15 7.51
CA ALA A 99 35.10 -34.96 6.71
C ALA A 99 35.81 -35.09 5.36
N GLU A 100 35.07 -35.04 4.26
CA GLU A 100 35.64 -34.87 2.92
C GLU A 100 35.39 -33.43 2.46
N GLU A 101 36.47 -32.76 2.05
CA GLU A 101 36.48 -31.37 1.61
C GLU A 101 36.20 -31.31 0.10
N LEU A 102 35.13 -30.62 -0.30
CA LEU A 102 34.92 -30.26 -1.71
C LEU A 102 35.70 -28.98 -2.00
N THR A 103 36.78 -29.11 -2.77
CA THR A 103 37.63 -27.99 -3.21
C THR A 103 36.96 -27.19 -4.35
N ALA A 104 37.39 -25.95 -4.55
CA ALA A 104 36.94 -25.06 -5.63
C ALA A 104 37.01 -25.72 -7.04
N GLU A 105 38.04 -26.53 -7.29
CA GLU A 105 38.22 -27.30 -8.54
C GLU A 105 37.08 -28.30 -8.80
N ALA A 106 36.45 -28.85 -7.75
CA ALA A 106 35.30 -29.75 -7.88
C ALA A 106 34.00 -28.98 -8.21
N ILE A 107 33.92 -27.69 -7.85
CA ILE A 107 32.77 -26.82 -8.12
C ILE A 107 32.85 -26.23 -9.54
N GLU A 108 34.05 -25.91 -10.04
CA GLU A 108 34.23 -25.42 -11.42
C GLU A 108 33.85 -26.48 -12.48
N ASN A 109 33.92 -27.76 -12.14
CA ASN A 109 33.36 -28.86 -12.92
C ASN A 109 31.91 -29.20 -12.51
N ALA A 110 31.01 -28.21 -12.44
CA ALA A 110 29.61 -28.34 -11.99
C ALA A 110 28.70 -29.29 -12.81
N GLY A 111 29.27 -30.13 -13.69
CA GLY A 111 28.54 -31.16 -14.41
C GLY A 111 28.05 -32.30 -13.52
N TRP A 112 28.62 -32.51 -12.32
CA TRP A 112 28.38 -33.72 -11.52
C TRP A 112 27.09 -33.73 -10.71
N ALA A 113 26.46 -32.58 -10.43
CA ALA A 113 25.16 -32.53 -9.77
C ALA A 113 24.33 -31.29 -10.08
N PHE A 114 23.01 -31.43 -10.10
CA PHE A 114 22.06 -30.31 -10.18
C PHE A 114 20.94 -30.43 -9.16
N PHE A 115 20.49 -29.27 -8.69
CA PHE A 115 19.36 -29.16 -7.76
C PHE A 115 18.04 -29.03 -8.53
N THR A 116 17.04 -29.80 -8.12
CA THR A 116 15.67 -29.66 -8.61
C THR A 116 14.79 -29.24 -7.45
N CYS A 117 14.08 -28.12 -7.56
CA CYS A 117 13.18 -27.68 -6.49
C CYS A 117 11.98 -28.63 -6.32
N PRO A 118 11.28 -28.61 -5.16
CA PRO A 118 10.18 -29.55 -4.89
C PRO A 118 9.08 -29.53 -5.95
N ALA A 119 8.75 -28.36 -6.48
CA ALA A 119 7.72 -28.22 -7.51
C ALA A 119 8.13 -28.85 -8.85
N CYS A 120 9.37 -28.61 -9.30
CA CYS A 120 9.91 -29.23 -10.51
C CYS A 120 10.08 -30.74 -10.36
N GLU A 121 10.47 -31.23 -9.18
CA GLU A 121 10.59 -32.66 -8.91
C GLU A 121 9.20 -33.34 -8.86
N LEU A 122 8.20 -32.68 -8.26
CA LEU A 122 6.82 -33.17 -8.25
C LEU A 122 6.26 -33.31 -9.67
N LEU A 123 6.55 -32.33 -10.55
CA LEU A 123 6.16 -32.39 -11.96
C LEU A 123 6.89 -33.53 -12.71
N ARG A 124 8.14 -33.84 -12.35
CA ARG A 124 8.89 -34.96 -12.95
C ARG A 124 8.42 -36.34 -12.48
N GLN A 125 7.84 -36.45 -11.29
CA GLN A 125 7.42 -37.72 -10.68
C GLN A 125 6.01 -38.16 -11.08
N GLU A 126 5.53 -37.81 -12.28
CA GLU A 126 4.17 -38.13 -12.75
C GLU A 126 3.74 -39.55 -12.33
N LYS A 127 2.61 -39.63 -11.60
CA LYS A 127 1.87 -40.86 -11.25
C LYS A 127 2.40 -41.75 -10.13
N LYS A 128 3.35 -41.33 -9.28
CA LYS A 128 3.67 -42.09 -8.05
C LYS A 128 2.67 -41.80 -6.92
N THR A 129 2.26 -42.84 -6.18
CA THR A 129 1.34 -42.73 -5.03
C THR A 129 1.97 -42.08 -3.79
N LYS A 130 3.31 -41.94 -3.76
CA LYS A 130 4.06 -41.31 -2.68
C LYS A 130 5.14 -40.42 -3.27
N PHE A 131 5.04 -39.11 -3.01
CA PHE A 131 6.06 -38.13 -3.38
C PHE A 131 7.29 -38.30 -2.49
N VAL A 132 8.45 -38.49 -3.10
CA VAL A 132 9.74 -38.58 -2.41
C VAL A 132 10.64 -37.49 -2.97
N TYR A 133 10.90 -36.44 -2.20
CA TYR A 133 11.75 -35.33 -2.63
C TYR A 133 13.23 -35.67 -2.38
N ASN A 134 14.02 -35.73 -3.45
CA ASN A 134 15.46 -36.03 -3.38
C ASN A 134 16.31 -34.75 -3.44
N GLY A 135 15.82 -33.70 -4.11
CA GLY A 135 16.45 -32.37 -4.18
C GLY A 135 17.71 -32.30 -5.05
N PHE A 136 18.66 -33.23 -4.88
CA PHE A 136 19.93 -33.28 -5.61
C PHE A 136 20.01 -34.52 -6.51
N TYR A 137 20.53 -34.30 -7.70
CA TYR A 137 20.66 -35.29 -8.75
C TYR A 137 22.07 -35.27 -9.30
N GLY A 138 22.61 -36.43 -9.63
CA GLY A 138 23.90 -36.53 -10.31
C GLY A 138 23.84 -36.01 -11.75
N SER A 139 24.99 -35.93 -12.42
CA SER A 139 25.12 -35.65 -13.85
C SER A 139 24.27 -36.57 -14.73
N ASP A 140 24.08 -37.81 -14.27
CA ASP A 140 23.27 -38.84 -14.91
C ASP A 140 21.75 -38.68 -14.66
N GLY A 141 21.36 -37.65 -13.91
CA GLY A 141 19.98 -37.37 -13.55
C GLY A 141 19.37 -38.34 -12.54
N LYS A 142 20.16 -39.20 -11.91
CA LYS A 142 19.66 -40.09 -10.84
C LYS A 142 19.63 -39.37 -9.49
N PRO A 143 18.59 -39.62 -8.68
CA PRO A 143 18.50 -39.04 -7.34
C PRO A 143 19.65 -39.53 -6.47
N MET A 144 20.28 -38.62 -5.74
CA MET A 144 21.35 -38.96 -4.82
C MET A 144 20.76 -39.43 -3.47
N GLU A 145 20.43 -40.72 -3.39
CA GLU A 145 19.69 -41.34 -2.25
C GLU A 145 20.42 -41.24 -0.90
N LYS A 146 21.73 -41.02 -0.89
CA LYS A 146 22.58 -40.88 0.31
C LYS A 146 23.19 -39.49 0.47
N THR A 147 22.41 -38.45 0.21
CA THR A 147 22.89 -37.09 0.51
C THR A 147 22.64 -36.76 1.98
N ILE A 148 23.55 -37.16 2.88
CA ILE A 148 23.60 -36.57 4.23
C ILE A 148 24.27 -35.22 4.08
N ILE A 149 23.48 -34.22 3.68
CA ILE A 149 23.88 -32.84 3.87
C ILE A 149 23.77 -32.57 5.38
N SER A 150 24.87 -32.76 6.11
CA SER A 150 25.03 -32.12 7.41
C SER A 150 25.44 -30.67 7.15
N ILE A 151 24.45 -29.82 6.89
CA ILE A 151 24.62 -28.37 6.97
C ILE A 151 24.86 -28.09 8.45
N ASN A 152 26.13 -28.04 8.86
CA ASN A 152 26.50 -27.52 10.17
C ASN A 152 26.59 -25.99 10.12
N ASN A 153 25.58 -25.37 9.49
CA ASN A 153 25.46 -23.94 9.38
C ASN A 153 24.23 -23.55 10.17
N LYS A 154 24.42 -22.84 11.29
CA LYS A 154 23.32 -22.33 12.11
C LYS A 154 22.35 -21.44 11.31
N GLN A 155 22.70 -21.00 10.10
CA GLN A 155 21.80 -20.36 9.13
C GLN A 155 22.25 -20.66 7.69
N PHE A 156 21.73 -21.74 7.09
CA PHE A 156 21.79 -21.92 5.64
C PHE A 156 20.47 -21.44 5.05
N THR A 157 20.48 -20.31 4.35
CA THR A 157 19.35 -19.84 3.56
C THR A 157 19.69 -20.01 2.09
N PHE A 158 18.93 -20.83 1.36
CA PHE A 158 19.02 -21.00 -0.10
C PHE A 158 18.72 -19.70 -0.88
N PHE A 159 18.26 -18.68 -0.18
CA PHE A 159 17.85 -17.42 -0.74
C PHE A 159 18.95 -16.40 -0.46
N LYS A 160 19.37 -15.66 -1.50
CA LYS A 160 20.22 -14.47 -1.31
C LYS A 160 19.67 -13.68 -0.12
N PRO A 161 20.49 -13.26 0.86
CA PRO A 161 20.02 -12.42 1.95
C PRO A 161 19.33 -11.23 1.31
N VAL A 162 18.02 -11.18 1.49
CA VAL A 162 17.16 -10.20 0.84
C VAL A 162 17.51 -8.86 1.46
N LYS A 163 18.13 -7.99 0.66
CA LYS A 163 18.69 -6.73 1.13
C LYS A 163 17.55 -5.72 1.26
N LEU A 164 17.16 -5.39 2.50
CA LEU A 164 16.41 -4.16 2.72
C LEU A 164 17.36 -2.98 2.50
N GLN A 165 17.08 -2.18 1.47
CA GLN A 165 17.71 -0.86 1.33
C GLN A 165 17.20 0.09 2.42
N LYS A 166 17.89 1.20 2.67
CA LYS A 166 17.48 2.19 3.69
C LYS A 166 16.10 2.74 3.34
N LEU A 167 15.08 2.23 4.03
CA LEU A 167 13.68 2.44 3.73
C LEU A 167 12.98 3.11 4.90
N ALA A 168 12.09 4.04 4.58
CA ALA A 168 11.09 4.53 5.52
C ALA A 168 9.67 4.27 5.03
N ILE A 169 8.81 3.91 5.99
CA ILE A 169 7.36 3.84 5.77
C ILE A 169 6.72 4.93 6.63
N VAL A 170 6.04 5.87 5.97
CA VAL A 170 5.45 7.05 6.56
C VAL A 170 3.95 7.03 6.32
N GLN A 171 3.15 7.05 7.39
CA GLN A 171 1.72 7.30 7.29
C GLN A 171 1.43 8.77 7.55
N LEU A 172 0.71 9.42 6.64
CA LEU A 172 0.12 10.74 6.83
C LEU A 172 -1.37 10.51 7.07
N GLN A 173 -1.86 10.76 8.29
CA GLN A 173 -3.22 10.44 8.67
C GLN A 173 -3.98 11.71 9.08
N CYS A 174 -5.11 11.97 8.42
CA CYS A 174 -6.01 13.02 8.87
C CYS A 174 -6.50 12.69 10.28
N ASN A 175 -6.46 13.67 11.18
CA ASN A 175 -6.97 13.54 12.53
C ASN A 175 -8.41 13.00 12.50
N GLY A 176 -8.73 12.04 13.38
CA GLY A 176 -10.04 11.40 13.41
C GLY A 176 -10.35 10.38 12.30
N ALA A 177 -9.44 10.12 11.36
CA ALA A 177 -9.64 9.05 10.36
C ALA A 177 -9.76 7.67 11.03
N SER A 178 -10.49 6.75 10.39
CA SER A 178 -10.73 5.41 10.95
C SER A 178 -9.43 4.64 11.18
N THR A 179 -9.34 3.97 12.33
CA THR A 179 -8.23 3.09 12.71
C THR A 179 -8.05 1.91 11.74
N ASP A 180 -9.09 1.55 10.98
CA ASP A 180 -9.00 0.48 9.97
C ASP A 180 -8.00 0.82 8.85
N PHE A 181 -7.71 2.10 8.64
CA PHE A 181 -6.72 2.56 7.69
C PHE A 181 -5.29 2.52 8.22
N GLU A 182 -5.08 2.21 9.50
CA GLU A 182 -3.73 1.94 10.05
C GLU A 182 -3.22 0.55 9.62
N MET A 183 -4.11 -0.36 9.20
CA MET A 183 -3.76 -1.72 8.82
C MET A 183 -2.70 -1.78 7.70
N PRO A 184 -2.84 -1.03 6.58
CA PRO A 184 -1.81 -0.91 5.56
C PRO A 184 -0.43 -0.54 6.09
N PHE A 185 -0.36 0.48 6.96
CA PHE A 185 0.89 0.93 7.56
C PHE A 185 1.51 -0.15 8.46
N LYS A 186 0.73 -0.69 9.41
CA LYS A 186 1.23 -1.70 10.36
C LYS A 186 1.66 -2.98 9.67
N TYR A 187 0.89 -3.46 8.70
CA TYR A 187 1.19 -4.69 7.99
C TYR A 187 2.40 -4.53 7.06
N MET A 188 2.51 -3.39 6.37
CA MET A 188 3.69 -3.08 5.54
C MET A 188 4.95 -2.95 6.39
N ALA A 189 4.88 -2.24 7.52
CA ALA A 189 5.98 -2.11 8.47
C ALA A 189 6.39 -3.46 9.05
N LEU A 190 5.42 -4.30 9.44
CA LEU A 190 5.69 -5.64 9.96
C LEU A 190 6.40 -6.53 8.94
N ARG A 191 5.97 -6.51 7.67
CA ARG A 191 6.63 -7.27 6.60
C ARG A 191 8.00 -6.72 6.25
N ALA A 192 8.15 -5.41 6.10
CA ALA A 192 9.46 -4.81 5.86
C ALA A 192 10.44 -5.09 7.02
N ALA A 193 9.93 -5.13 8.25
CA ALA A 193 10.73 -5.43 9.43
C ALA A 193 11.38 -6.81 9.35
N THR A 194 10.79 -7.82 8.69
CA THR A 194 11.42 -9.15 8.57
C THR A 194 12.74 -9.11 7.80
N TYR A 195 12.95 -8.06 7.01
CA TYR A 195 14.16 -7.81 6.22
C TYR A 195 15.09 -6.76 6.84
N ALA A 196 14.67 -6.11 7.92
CA ALA A 196 15.42 -5.03 8.56
C ALA A 196 16.33 -5.55 9.68
N SER A 197 17.45 -4.85 9.93
CA SER A 197 18.26 -5.13 11.14
C SER A 197 17.58 -4.67 12.41
N GLY A 198 16.58 -3.79 12.32
CA GLY A 198 15.89 -3.17 13.43
C GLY A 198 14.80 -2.26 12.90
N VAL A 199 13.86 -1.88 13.77
CA VAL A 199 12.78 -0.94 13.45
C VAL A 199 12.87 0.21 14.43
N VAL A 200 12.95 1.43 13.91
CA VAL A 200 13.04 2.65 14.72
C VAL A 200 11.95 3.63 14.29
N SER A 201 11.44 4.41 15.23
CA SER A 201 10.54 5.52 14.94
C SER A 201 11.32 6.83 14.75
N VAL A 202 10.68 7.85 14.18
CA VAL A 202 11.24 9.23 14.13
C VAL A 202 11.57 9.73 15.54
N GLU A 203 10.72 9.47 16.53
CA GLU A 203 10.97 9.86 17.92
C GLU A 203 12.22 9.16 18.48
N ASP A 204 12.40 7.87 18.24
CA ASP A 204 13.58 7.12 18.69
C ASP A 204 14.88 7.70 18.10
N VAL A 205 14.86 8.03 16.81
CA VAL A 205 16.01 8.61 16.11
C VAL A 205 16.39 9.95 16.70
N LEU A 206 15.43 10.86 16.84
CA LEU A 206 15.71 12.21 17.33
C LEU A 206 16.08 12.23 18.81
N LYS A 207 15.38 11.45 19.64
CA LYS A 207 15.60 11.40 21.08
C LYS A 207 16.96 10.81 21.44
N ASN A 208 17.39 9.77 20.74
CA ASN A 208 18.64 9.06 21.04
C ASN A 208 19.79 9.43 20.10
N GLY A 209 19.58 10.37 19.17
CA GLY A 209 20.59 10.76 18.19
C GLY A 209 21.04 9.60 17.30
N LEU A 210 20.12 8.69 16.96
CA LEU A 210 20.46 7.51 16.18
C LEU A 210 20.91 7.91 14.78
N THR A 211 21.94 7.24 14.28
CA THR A 211 22.43 7.40 12.91
C THR A 211 22.52 6.05 12.23
N SER A 212 22.49 6.08 10.90
CA SER A 212 22.68 4.86 10.12
C SER A 212 24.07 4.26 10.40
N PRO A 213 24.18 2.94 10.64
CA PRO A 213 25.49 2.31 10.79
C PRO A 213 26.38 2.60 9.59
N ALA A 214 27.65 2.92 9.84
CA ALA A 214 28.62 3.11 8.77
C ALA A 214 28.74 1.83 7.93
N ILE A 215 28.59 1.96 6.61
CA ILE A 215 28.79 0.86 5.68
C ILE A 215 30.30 0.66 5.55
N THR A 216 30.89 -0.12 6.45
CA THR A 216 32.34 -0.36 6.49
C THR A 216 32.82 -1.33 5.41
N ASN A 217 31.90 -2.09 4.79
CA ASN A 217 32.19 -2.97 3.66
C ASN A 217 31.06 -2.94 2.63
N LEU A 218 31.31 -2.39 1.44
CA LEU A 218 30.38 -2.42 0.29
C LEU A 218 29.95 -3.85 -0.10
N ALA A 219 30.75 -4.85 0.26
CA ALA A 219 30.48 -6.26 0.02
C ALA A 219 29.56 -6.91 1.07
N SER A 220 29.41 -6.34 2.27
CA SER A 220 28.63 -6.97 3.34
C SER A 220 27.14 -6.66 3.18
N SER A 221 26.35 -7.73 3.06
CA SER A 221 24.90 -7.69 2.91
C SER A 221 24.19 -7.44 4.25
N GLN A 222 24.61 -6.43 5.01
CA GLN A 222 23.99 -6.18 6.30
C GLN A 222 22.59 -5.56 6.13
N PRO A 223 21.55 -6.16 6.73
CA PRO A 223 20.22 -5.56 6.77
C PRO A 223 20.28 -4.14 7.31
N GLN A 224 19.56 -3.21 6.68
CA GLN A 224 19.49 -1.82 7.13
C GLN A 224 18.33 -1.61 8.12
N PRO A 225 18.40 -0.58 8.98
CA PRO A 225 17.26 -0.17 9.78
C PRO A 225 16.06 0.21 8.91
N LEU A 226 14.86 -0.15 9.38
CA LEU A 226 13.60 0.36 8.87
C LEU A 226 13.17 1.55 9.74
N LEU A 227 12.98 2.72 9.13
CA LEU A 227 12.37 3.87 9.80
C LEU A 227 10.85 3.82 9.62
N THR A 228 10.11 4.08 10.69
CA THR A 228 8.65 4.21 10.63
C THR A 228 8.21 5.54 11.19
N ALA A 229 7.18 6.13 10.60
CA ALA A 229 6.60 7.39 11.07
C ALA A 229 5.08 7.37 10.88
N ASN A 230 4.35 7.83 11.89
CA ASN A 230 2.93 8.14 11.78
C ASN A 230 2.74 9.62 12.10
N VAL A 231 2.42 10.41 11.08
CA VAL A 231 2.21 11.86 11.19
C VAL A 231 0.72 12.11 11.07
N THR A 232 0.11 12.47 12.20
CA THR A 232 -1.28 12.91 12.22
C THR A 232 -1.36 14.39 11.86
N PHE A 233 -2.30 14.78 11.00
CA PHE A 233 -2.47 16.17 10.60
C PHE A 233 -3.90 16.67 10.84
N ASP A 234 -4.01 17.94 11.19
CA ASP A 234 -5.25 18.71 11.25
C ASP A 234 -4.94 20.12 10.74
N LEU A 235 -5.41 20.45 9.53
CA LEU A 235 -5.04 21.69 8.84
C LEU A 235 -6.10 22.78 8.96
N ASP A 236 -7.08 22.63 9.86
CA ASP A 236 -8.15 23.63 10.04
C ASP A 236 -7.69 24.89 10.78
N SER A 237 -6.63 24.77 11.58
CA SER A 237 -6.13 25.85 12.44
C SER A 237 -4.66 26.19 12.13
N PRO A 238 -4.23 27.44 12.40
CA PRO A 238 -2.82 27.82 12.34
C PRO A 238 -1.94 26.94 13.24
N GLU A 239 -2.43 26.56 14.43
CA GLU A 239 -1.71 25.70 15.36
C GLU A 239 -1.50 24.30 14.78
N GLY A 240 -2.54 23.71 14.18
CA GLY A 240 -2.45 22.39 13.54
C GLY A 240 -1.54 22.38 12.31
N LEU A 241 -1.55 23.46 11.52
CA LEU A 241 -0.57 23.68 10.44
C LEU A 241 0.87 23.76 10.97
N ALA A 242 1.09 24.51 12.05
CA ALA A 242 2.41 24.65 12.66
C ALA A 242 2.91 23.35 13.32
N GLU A 243 2.01 22.56 13.92
CA GLU A 243 2.32 21.23 14.43
C GLU A 243 2.71 20.27 13.30
N HIS A 244 1.90 20.18 12.24
CA HIS A 244 2.23 19.36 11.08
C HIS A 244 3.56 19.75 10.44
N ALA A 245 3.82 21.06 10.28
CA ALA A 245 5.09 21.56 9.74
C ALA A 245 6.29 21.12 10.60
N ARG A 246 6.18 21.18 11.94
CA ARG A 246 7.21 20.66 12.85
C ARG A 246 7.41 19.16 12.67
N SER A 247 6.33 18.37 12.64
CA SER A 247 6.43 16.92 12.43
C SER A 247 7.09 16.56 11.10
N MET A 248 6.85 17.33 10.03
CA MET A 248 7.51 17.11 8.74
C MET A 248 9.00 17.49 8.76
N VAL A 249 9.40 18.51 9.52
CA VAL A 249 10.81 18.85 9.76
C VAL A 249 11.50 17.75 10.56
N ASP A 250 10.86 17.26 11.62
CA ASP A 250 11.36 16.16 12.46
C ASP A 250 11.54 14.88 11.63
N LEU A 251 10.55 14.56 10.78
CA LEU A 251 10.61 13.44 9.84
C LEU A 251 11.81 13.57 8.90
N ARG A 252 12.01 14.75 8.29
CA ARG A 252 13.17 15.02 7.43
C ARG A 252 14.49 14.80 8.19
N ASN A 253 14.62 15.37 9.38
CA ASN A 253 15.84 15.26 10.18
C ASN A 253 16.17 13.80 10.52
N ALA A 254 15.16 13.01 10.91
CA ALA A 254 15.35 11.58 11.17
C ALA A 254 15.72 10.79 9.90
N LEU A 255 15.10 11.11 8.76
CA LEU A 255 15.43 10.49 7.47
C LEU A 255 16.86 10.81 7.02
N ASP A 256 17.32 12.04 7.21
CA ASP A 256 18.70 12.46 6.92
C ASP A 256 19.70 11.76 7.86
N ALA A 257 19.42 11.72 9.17
CA ALA A 257 20.27 11.04 10.17
C ALA A 257 20.42 9.53 9.89
N MET A 258 19.34 8.89 9.44
CA MET A 258 19.33 7.48 9.05
C MET A 258 19.74 7.26 7.59
N SER A 259 20.09 8.32 6.86
CA SER A 259 20.47 8.31 5.44
C SER A 259 19.48 7.55 4.56
N VAL A 260 18.19 7.68 4.84
CA VAL A 260 17.12 7.02 4.10
C VAL A 260 16.94 7.68 2.74
N ASN A 261 16.98 6.86 1.68
CA ASN A 261 16.83 7.28 0.29
C ASN A 261 15.54 6.76 -0.36
N GLN A 262 14.87 5.77 0.25
CA GLN A 262 13.59 5.24 -0.21
C GLN A 262 12.51 5.56 0.82
N VAL A 263 11.42 6.17 0.39
CA VAL A 263 10.34 6.60 1.28
C VAL A 263 8.99 6.18 0.70
N ILE A 264 8.20 5.48 1.48
CA ILE A 264 6.84 5.09 1.11
C ILE A 264 5.87 5.88 1.98
N PHE A 265 5.09 6.75 1.35
CA PHE A 265 4.01 7.48 1.99
C PHE A 265 2.68 6.75 1.83
N ILE A 266 1.91 6.72 2.90
CA ILE A 266 0.53 6.23 2.94
C ILE A 266 -0.33 7.40 3.41
N LEU A 267 -1.08 8.01 2.49
CA LEU A 267 -2.01 9.08 2.83
C LEU A 267 -3.37 8.50 3.18
N VAL A 268 -3.80 8.72 4.42
CA VAL A 268 -5.08 8.29 4.95
C VAL A 268 -5.95 9.52 5.18
N THR A 269 -6.99 9.67 4.37
CA THR A 269 -7.99 10.71 4.58
C THR A 269 -9.35 10.31 3.98
N HIS A 270 -10.33 11.21 4.05
CA HIS A 270 -11.60 11.11 3.37
C HIS A 270 -11.67 12.06 2.18
N SER A 271 -12.60 11.79 1.28
CA SER A 271 -12.98 12.73 0.23
C SER A 271 -14.46 13.07 0.33
N ASP A 272 -14.79 14.32 0.02
CA ASP A 272 -16.18 14.77 -0.05
C ASP A 272 -16.92 13.98 -1.14
N PRO A 273 -18.11 13.42 -0.84
CA PRO A 273 -18.83 12.56 -1.77
C PRO A 273 -19.39 13.28 -3.02
N GLU A 274 -19.50 14.61 -3.01
CA GLU A 274 -20.02 15.37 -4.16
C GLU A 274 -18.91 16.00 -4.97
N THR A 275 -17.94 16.63 -4.30
CA THR A 275 -16.88 17.35 -5.00
C THR A 275 -15.68 16.47 -5.28
N GLY A 276 -15.39 15.47 -4.44
CA GLY A 276 -14.15 14.69 -4.47
C GLY A 276 -12.96 15.38 -3.78
N ASP A 277 -13.18 16.56 -3.19
CA ASP A 277 -12.14 17.28 -2.44
C ASP A 277 -11.66 16.47 -1.24
N LEU A 278 -10.38 16.60 -0.89
CA LEU A 278 -9.79 15.89 0.24
C LEU A 278 -10.12 16.57 1.55
N HIS A 279 -10.52 15.77 2.54
CA HIS A 279 -10.64 16.22 3.90
C HIS A 279 -9.25 16.48 4.47
N TYR A 280 -9.11 17.57 5.21
CA TYR A 280 -7.86 17.97 5.84
C TYR A 280 -7.97 18.16 7.36
N THR A 281 -9.14 17.87 7.93
CA THR A 281 -9.48 18.03 9.35
C THR A 281 -10.40 16.91 9.81
N ALA A 282 -10.45 16.70 11.13
CA ALA A 282 -11.30 15.71 11.76
C ALA A 282 -12.79 15.91 11.48
N ASP A 283 -13.55 14.82 11.57
CA ASP A 283 -15.02 14.76 11.54
C ASP A 283 -15.69 15.42 10.31
N GLY A 284 -14.95 15.61 9.22
CA GLY A 284 -15.44 16.28 8.01
C GLY A 284 -15.65 17.79 8.20
N GLY A 285 -14.89 18.42 9.09
CA GLY A 285 -14.98 19.86 9.34
C GLY A 285 -14.62 20.76 8.14
N GLY A 286 -13.92 20.22 7.14
CA GLY A 286 -13.47 20.94 5.97
C GLY A 286 -12.82 20.01 4.93
N ALA A 287 -13.00 20.36 3.66
CA ALA A 287 -12.37 19.72 2.52
C ALA A 287 -11.84 20.76 1.54
N GLU A 288 -10.77 20.42 0.80
CA GLU A 288 -10.21 21.24 -0.25
C GLU A 288 -9.66 20.41 -1.42
N GLU A 289 -9.36 21.07 -2.54
CA GLU A 289 -8.73 20.49 -3.72
C GLU A 289 -7.49 19.71 -3.33
N LEU A 290 -7.32 18.57 -3.99
CA LEU A 290 -6.17 17.71 -3.80
C LEU A 290 -4.85 18.48 -3.87
N ALA A 291 -4.69 19.40 -4.83
CA ALA A 291 -3.45 20.16 -4.98
C ALA A 291 -3.16 21.02 -3.73
N VAL A 292 -4.17 21.73 -3.23
CA VAL A 292 -4.07 22.60 -2.06
C VAL A 292 -3.77 21.80 -0.80
N VAL A 293 -4.47 20.68 -0.58
CA VAL A 293 -4.19 19.79 0.56
C VAL A 293 -2.79 19.17 0.46
N MET A 294 -2.37 18.72 -0.73
CA MET A 294 -1.04 18.12 -0.91
C MET A 294 0.09 19.14 -0.71
N ASP A 295 -0.07 20.39 -1.14
CA ASP A 295 0.91 21.46 -0.93
C ASP A 295 1.04 21.82 0.57
N ALA A 296 -0.05 21.73 1.33
CA ALA A 296 -0.01 21.92 2.78
C ALA A 296 0.58 20.71 3.52
N LEU A 297 0.26 19.48 3.08
CA LEU A 297 0.82 18.26 3.66
C LEU A 297 2.32 18.14 3.40
N LEU A 298 2.78 18.58 2.22
CA LEU A 298 4.16 18.55 1.80
C LEU A 298 4.57 19.96 1.40
N PRO A 299 5.01 20.81 2.35
CA PRO A 299 5.50 22.14 2.04
C PRO A 299 6.65 22.10 1.02
N THR A 300 6.83 23.16 0.22
CA THR A 300 7.81 23.21 -0.87
C THR A 300 9.22 22.77 -0.47
N ALA A 301 9.67 23.11 0.74
CA ALA A 301 10.97 22.66 1.26
C ALA A 301 11.06 21.12 1.37
N ILE A 302 9.99 20.46 1.81
CA ILE A 302 9.89 19.00 1.88
C ILE A 302 9.75 18.40 0.49
N GLN A 303 8.98 19.03 -0.41
CA GLN A 303 8.86 18.59 -1.80
C GLN A 303 10.23 18.54 -2.47
N ASN A 304 11.00 19.63 -2.41
CA ASN A 304 12.34 19.72 -3.00
C ASN A 304 13.30 18.69 -2.40
N TRP A 305 13.25 18.50 -1.08
CA TRP A 305 14.06 17.52 -0.36
C TRP A 305 13.72 16.07 -0.74
N LEU A 306 12.45 15.79 -1.06
CA LEU A 306 12.00 14.47 -1.54
C LEU A 306 12.36 14.23 -3.02
N CYS A 307 12.56 15.26 -3.84
CA CYS A 307 12.95 15.09 -5.25
C CYS A 307 14.28 14.32 -5.43
N GLU A 308 15.15 14.37 -4.43
CA GLU A 308 16.44 13.65 -4.40
C GLU A 308 16.30 12.19 -3.98
N ARG A 309 15.07 11.71 -3.72
CA ARG A 309 14.77 10.41 -3.15
C ARG A 309 13.81 9.60 -4.01
N SER A 310 13.79 8.29 -3.77
CA SER A 310 12.79 7.40 -4.34
C SER A 310 11.56 7.40 -3.46
N ALA A 311 10.56 8.20 -3.84
CA ALA A 311 9.34 8.39 -3.08
C ALA A 311 8.12 7.74 -3.76
N TYR A 312 7.40 6.92 -3.00
CA TYR A 312 6.15 6.28 -3.39
C TYR A 312 5.00 6.83 -2.56
N LEU A 313 3.80 6.93 -3.13
CA LEU A 313 2.60 7.38 -2.42
C LEU A 313 1.44 6.42 -2.65
N PHE A 314 0.81 5.97 -1.57
CA PHE A 314 -0.45 5.22 -1.60
C PHE A 314 -1.57 6.10 -1.06
N PHE A 315 -2.54 6.44 -1.92
CA PHE A 315 -3.73 7.21 -1.55
C PHE A 315 -4.81 6.28 -1.01
N LEU A 316 -4.94 6.23 0.31
CA LEU A 316 -6.02 5.52 1.01
C LEU A 316 -7.12 6.51 1.38
N VAL A 317 -7.79 7.00 0.34
CA VAL A 317 -8.85 7.99 0.45
C VAL A 317 -10.20 7.31 0.34
N CYS A 318 -11.04 7.45 1.36
CA CYS A 318 -12.41 6.93 1.37
C CYS A 318 -13.44 8.03 1.11
N GLY A 319 -14.36 7.81 0.16
CA GLY A 319 -15.38 8.79 -0.22
C GLY A 319 -15.62 8.77 -1.72
N ALA A 320 -16.11 9.87 -2.30
CA ALA A 320 -16.15 9.97 -3.76
C ALA A 320 -14.76 10.04 -4.36
N LYS A 321 -14.67 9.77 -5.65
CA LYS A 321 -13.39 9.59 -6.31
C LYS A 321 -12.66 10.95 -6.28
N PRO A 322 -11.43 11.07 -5.72
CA PRO A 322 -10.70 12.34 -5.62
C PRO A 322 -10.18 12.87 -6.97
N LEU A 323 -10.78 12.37 -8.05
CA LEU A 323 -10.48 12.62 -9.45
C LEU A 323 -11.51 13.61 -9.98
N THR A 324 -11.44 14.86 -9.53
CA THR A 324 -12.39 15.89 -9.97
C THR A 324 -12.05 16.31 -11.40
N LYS A 325 -13.01 16.91 -12.12
CA LYS A 325 -12.84 17.39 -13.50
C LYS A 325 -11.70 18.42 -13.64
N ASP A 326 -11.47 19.18 -12.58
CA ASP A 326 -10.39 20.17 -12.45
C ASP A 326 -9.19 19.61 -11.65
N GLY A 327 -9.26 18.34 -11.26
CA GLY A 327 -8.38 17.65 -10.32
C GLY A 327 -6.96 17.54 -10.84
N GLY A 328 -6.16 18.54 -10.47
CA GLY A 328 -4.72 18.68 -10.60
C GLY A 328 -3.85 17.59 -9.96
N LEU A 329 -4.27 16.32 -10.02
CA LEU A 329 -3.38 15.16 -9.86
C LEU A 329 -2.12 15.25 -10.72
N THR A 330 -2.19 16.10 -11.74
CA THR A 330 -1.16 16.39 -12.69
C THR A 330 -0.11 17.41 -12.22
N ALA A 331 -0.25 18.08 -11.07
CA ALA A 331 0.70 19.11 -10.66
C ALA A 331 1.53 18.70 -9.42
N THR A 332 0.89 18.43 -8.28
CA THR A 332 1.60 18.32 -7.00
C THR A 332 2.27 16.96 -6.78
N PRO A 333 1.57 15.81 -6.90
CA PRO A 333 2.23 14.52 -6.70
C PRO A 333 3.35 14.25 -7.72
N ARG A 334 3.27 14.85 -8.91
CA ARG A 334 4.23 14.67 -10.01
C ARG A 334 5.63 15.18 -9.71
N LYS A 335 5.75 16.25 -8.91
CA LYS A 335 7.04 16.86 -8.62
C LYS A 335 7.87 15.99 -7.68
N VAL A 336 7.19 15.24 -6.83
CA VAL A 336 7.78 14.65 -5.63
C VAL A 336 7.82 13.13 -5.70
N PHE A 337 6.73 12.51 -6.15
CA PHE A 337 6.58 11.06 -6.11
C PHE A 337 6.89 10.46 -7.48
N GLN A 338 7.78 9.48 -7.48
CA GLN A 338 8.06 8.68 -8.66
C GLN A 338 6.80 7.91 -9.08
N HIS A 339 6.07 7.40 -8.09
CA HIS A 339 4.83 6.64 -8.28
C HIS A 339 3.79 6.95 -7.20
N ALA A 340 2.58 7.26 -7.63
CA ALA A 340 1.41 7.39 -6.77
C ALA A 340 0.35 6.36 -7.17
N PHE A 341 -0.15 5.59 -6.20
CA PHE A 341 -1.20 4.59 -6.37
C PHE A 341 -2.50 5.09 -5.75
N LEU A 342 -3.55 5.12 -6.56
CA LEU A 342 -4.90 5.53 -6.19
C LEU A 342 -5.85 4.36 -6.37
N PHE A 343 -6.83 4.27 -5.46
CA PHE A 343 -7.82 3.20 -5.44
C PHE A 343 -9.23 3.79 -5.56
N PRO A 344 -9.66 4.15 -6.78
CA PRO A 344 -10.92 4.87 -7.02
C PRO A 344 -12.16 3.99 -6.79
N THR A 345 -12.55 3.80 -5.53
CA THR A 345 -13.78 3.12 -5.11
C THR A 345 -14.45 3.86 -3.95
N ALA A 346 -15.77 3.91 -3.96
CA ALA A 346 -16.54 4.61 -2.91
C ALA A 346 -16.40 3.95 -1.54
N HIS A 347 -16.18 2.63 -1.52
CA HIS A 347 -16.04 1.83 -0.31
C HIS A 347 -14.72 1.08 -0.34
N LEU A 348 -13.63 1.82 -0.12
CA LEU A 348 -12.31 1.22 -0.06
C LEU A 348 -12.29 0.13 1.00
N GLN A 349 -11.73 -1.03 0.64
CA GLN A 349 -11.56 -2.17 1.54
C GLN A 349 -10.10 -2.16 2.01
N PRO A 350 -9.79 -1.56 3.18
CA PRO A 350 -8.41 -1.33 3.58
C PRO A 350 -7.61 -2.63 3.66
N SER A 351 -8.25 -3.73 4.08
CA SER A 351 -7.63 -5.06 4.14
C SER A 351 -7.14 -5.56 2.78
N GLN A 352 -7.89 -5.34 1.70
CA GLN A 352 -7.49 -5.77 0.35
C GLN A 352 -6.35 -4.90 -0.19
N VAL A 353 -6.40 -3.59 0.08
CA VAL A 353 -5.35 -2.66 -0.33
C VAL A 353 -4.07 -2.89 0.46
N THR A 354 -4.19 -3.27 1.74
CA THR A 354 -3.06 -3.64 2.60
C THR A 354 -2.23 -4.76 1.96
N LEU A 355 -2.89 -5.82 1.49
CA LEU A 355 -2.20 -6.94 0.84
C LEU A 355 -1.44 -6.46 -0.41
N PHE A 356 -2.10 -5.70 -1.29
CA PHE A 356 -1.46 -5.14 -2.48
C PHE A 356 -0.26 -4.25 -2.15
N ALA A 357 -0.45 -3.27 -1.27
CA ALA A 357 0.59 -2.29 -0.97
C ALA A 357 1.82 -2.97 -0.33
N SER A 358 1.60 -3.88 0.62
CA SER A 358 2.71 -4.58 1.27
C SER A 358 3.41 -5.59 0.35
N ASP A 359 2.66 -6.37 -0.44
CA ASP A 359 3.26 -7.27 -1.44
C ASP A 359 4.07 -6.48 -2.46
N LEU A 360 3.52 -5.37 -2.99
CA LEU A 360 4.21 -4.54 -3.97
C LEU A 360 5.52 -3.98 -3.42
N VAL A 361 5.49 -3.45 -2.19
CA VAL A 361 6.68 -2.92 -1.53
C VAL A 361 7.73 -4.00 -1.33
N GLU A 362 7.33 -5.20 -0.96
CA GLU A 362 8.24 -6.33 -0.86
C GLU A 362 8.87 -6.69 -2.21
N GLN A 363 8.07 -6.82 -3.27
CA GLN A 363 8.55 -7.15 -4.60
C GLN A 363 9.53 -6.10 -5.14
N VAL A 364 9.24 -4.81 -4.94
CA VAL A 364 10.06 -3.71 -5.47
C VAL A 364 11.32 -3.51 -4.63
N HIS A 365 11.19 -3.37 -3.31
CA HIS A 365 12.30 -2.91 -2.47
C HIS A 365 13.14 -4.05 -1.90
N MET A 366 12.57 -5.25 -1.76
CA MET A 366 13.28 -6.40 -1.19
C MET A 366 13.77 -7.32 -2.30
N HIS A 367 12.88 -7.64 -3.25
CA HIS A 367 13.22 -8.49 -4.39
C HIS A 367 13.82 -7.74 -5.57
N ASN A 368 13.91 -6.41 -5.51
CA ASN A 368 14.47 -5.55 -6.56
C ASN A 368 13.81 -5.79 -7.93
N LEU A 369 12.51 -6.11 -7.96
CA LEU A 369 11.77 -6.22 -9.20
C LEU A 369 11.46 -4.84 -9.76
N ILE A 370 11.54 -4.70 -11.09
CA ILE A 370 11.05 -3.52 -11.78
C ILE A 370 9.56 -3.32 -11.46
N LEU A 371 9.14 -2.06 -11.26
CA LEU A 371 7.82 -1.75 -10.72
C LEU A 371 6.69 -2.31 -11.59
N GLU A 372 6.77 -2.17 -12.91
CA GLU A 372 5.75 -2.65 -13.85
C GLU A 372 5.49 -4.15 -13.67
N ARG A 373 6.57 -4.93 -13.57
CA ARG A 373 6.50 -6.38 -13.35
C ARG A 373 5.98 -6.68 -11.95
N ALA A 374 6.46 -5.97 -10.94
CA ALA A 374 6.06 -6.16 -9.55
C ALA A 374 4.55 -5.93 -9.36
N VAL A 375 3.99 -4.87 -9.93
CA VAL A 375 2.55 -4.58 -9.87
C VAL A 375 1.74 -5.72 -10.44
N MET A 376 2.08 -6.22 -11.64
CA MET A 376 1.31 -7.29 -12.28
C MET A 376 1.43 -8.62 -11.53
N LEU A 377 2.61 -8.96 -11.01
CA LEU A 377 2.80 -10.17 -10.18
C LEU A 377 1.98 -10.09 -8.88
N THR A 378 2.01 -8.94 -8.19
CA THR A 378 1.19 -8.73 -6.99
C THR A 378 -0.29 -8.85 -7.31
N LEU A 379 -0.76 -8.26 -8.39
CA LEU A 379 -2.18 -8.28 -8.76
C LEU A 379 -2.68 -9.67 -9.14
N GLN A 380 -1.87 -10.49 -9.80
CA GLN A 380 -2.23 -11.87 -10.15
C GLN A 380 -2.66 -12.70 -8.93
N ASN A 381 -2.09 -12.41 -7.75
CA ASN A 381 -2.42 -13.08 -6.50
C ASN A 381 -3.63 -12.47 -5.77
N LEU A 382 -4.19 -11.36 -6.27
CA LEU A 382 -5.23 -10.57 -5.61
C LEU A 382 -6.49 -10.37 -6.49
N PRO A 383 -7.15 -11.45 -6.97
CA PRO A 383 -8.38 -11.32 -7.77
C PRO A 383 -9.53 -10.69 -6.97
N SER A 384 -9.55 -10.86 -5.64
CA SER A 384 -10.54 -10.24 -4.75
C SER A 384 -10.46 -8.71 -4.78
N LEU A 385 -9.25 -8.14 -4.80
CA LEU A 385 -9.06 -6.69 -4.92
C LEU A 385 -9.69 -6.16 -6.23
N GLY A 386 -9.53 -6.91 -7.32
CA GLY A 386 -10.07 -6.58 -8.63
C GLY A 386 -11.59 -6.57 -8.73
N LEU A 387 -12.27 -7.31 -7.85
CA LEU A 387 -13.73 -7.25 -7.71
C LEU A 387 -14.20 -5.98 -7.01
N HIS A 388 -13.35 -5.34 -6.21
CA HIS A 388 -13.71 -4.21 -5.35
C HIS A 388 -13.24 -2.86 -5.87
N THR A 389 -12.10 -2.82 -6.54
CA THR A 389 -11.50 -1.56 -6.97
C THR A 389 -10.75 -1.70 -8.28
N ARG A 390 -10.47 -0.57 -8.90
CA ARG A 390 -9.46 -0.44 -9.95
C ARG A 390 -8.23 0.19 -9.29
N ILE A 391 -7.07 0.12 -9.94
CA ILE A 391 -5.88 0.83 -9.44
C ILE A 391 -5.45 1.81 -10.52
N LEU A 392 -5.24 3.05 -10.12
CA LEU A 392 -4.64 4.06 -10.97
C LEU A 392 -3.25 4.35 -10.43
N ARG A 393 -2.22 4.08 -11.23
CA ARG A 393 -0.85 4.47 -10.95
C ARG A 393 -0.54 5.73 -11.75
N ILE A 394 0.00 6.74 -11.09
CA ILE A 394 0.53 7.95 -11.71
C ILE A 394 2.04 7.90 -11.54
N SER A 395 2.77 7.97 -12.64
CA SER A 395 4.23 7.90 -12.65
C SER A 395 4.81 9.19 -13.23
N ALA A 396 5.79 9.77 -12.55
CA ALA A 396 6.59 10.86 -13.11
C ALA A 396 7.47 10.32 -14.26
N ARG A 397 7.48 11.02 -15.39
CA ARG A 397 8.28 10.70 -16.59
C ARG A 397 8.84 11.97 -17.19
N THR A 398 9.87 11.83 -18.01
CA THR A 398 10.40 12.89 -18.87
C THR A 398 10.08 12.54 -20.31
N ASP A 399 9.63 13.54 -21.09
CA ASP A 399 9.45 13.37 -22.53
C ASP A 399 10.82 13.39 -23.26
N LEU A 400 10.78 13.25 -24.59
CA LEU A 400 12.00 13.26 -25.40
C LEU A 400 12.78 14.59 -25.34
N ALA A 401 12.13 15.69 -24.92
CA ALA A 401 12.74 16.99 -24.71
C ALA A 401 13.22 17.19 -23.26
N GLY A 402 13.12 16.16 -22.42
CA GLY A 402 13.48 16.22 -20.99
C GLY A 402 12.44 16.96 -20.14
N LYS A 403 11.29 17.35 -20.70
CA LYS A 403 10.23 18.03 -19.93
C LYS A 403 9.48 17.00 -19.08
N PRO A 404 9.26 17.28 -17.79
CA PRO A 404 8.53 16.38 -16.92
C PRO A 404 7.04 16.33 -17.32
N PHE A 405 6.48 15.14 -17.35
CA PHE A 405 5.05 14.86 -17.47
C PHE A 405 4.67 13.69 -16.54
N ALA A 406 3.39 13.43 -16.28
CA ALA A 406 3.01 12.13 -15.73
C ALA A 406 2.26 11.29 -16.72
N ALA A 407 2.69 10.03 -16.79
CA ALA A 407 1.92 8.96 -17.35
C ALA A 407 0.98 8.41 -16.27
N ALA A 408 -0.26 8.14 -16.66
CA ALA A 408 -1.18 7.40 -15.84
C ALA A 408 -1.33 5.99 -16.42
N THR A 409 -1.32 5.00 -15.56
CA THR A 409 -1.56 3.59 -15.90
C THR A 409 -2.71 3.08 -15.06
N ARG A 410 -3.70 2.47 -15.70
CA ARG A 410 -4.85 1.89 -15.03
C ARG A 410 -4.74 0.37 -15.05
N TYR A 411 -4.83 -0.23 -13.87
CA TYR A 411 -4.96 -1.67 -13.70
C TYR A 411 -6.40 -2.02 -13.45
N VAL A 412 -6.94 -2.88 -14.31
CA VAL A 412 -8.34 -3.29 -14.27
C VAL A 412 -8.43 -4.80 -14.28
N TRP A 413 -9.13 -5.35 -13.29
CA TRP A 413 -9.46 -6.76 -13.28
C TRP A 413 -10.69 -7.02 -14.13
N SER A 414 -10.64 -8.08 -14.92
CA SER A 414 -11.68 -8.43 -15.88
C SER A 414 -12.07 -9.90 -15.74
N HIS A 415 -13.36 -10.18 -15.89
CA HIS A 415 -13.89 -11.53 -15.87
C HIS A 415 -15.17 -11.60 -16.70
N TYR A 416 -15.36 -12.66 -17.48
CA TYR A 416 -16.42 -12.75 -18.49
C TYR A 416 -17.86 -12.52 -18.00
N LYS A 417 -18.18 -12.87 -16.74
CA LYS A 417 -19.48 -12.60 -16.09
C LYS A 417 -19.47 -11.43 -15.10
N ARG A 418 -18.58 -11.45 -14.12
CA ARG A 418 -18.60 -10.53 -12.98
C ARG A 418 -18.24 -9.08 -13.35
N ARG A 419 -17.27 -8.91 -14.23
CA ARG A 419 -16.74 -7.61 -14.62
C ARG A 419 -16.21 -7.66 -16.04
N PRO A 420 -17.07 -7.90 -17.03
CA PRO A 420 -16.58 -8.11 -18.38
C PRO A 420 -16.01 -6.79 -18.92
N TRP A 421 -14.91 -6.89 -19.68
CA TRP A 421 -14.01 -5.77 -20.03
C TRP A 421 -13.51 -4.94 -18.85
N GLY A 422 -13.64 -5.41 -17.60
CA GLY A 422 -13.27 -4.64 -16.42
C GLY A 422 -14.24 -3.51 -16.04
N LEU A 423 -15.44 -3.54 -16.64
CA LEU A 423 -16.55 -2.65 -16.32
C LEU A 423 -17.53 -3.28 -15.33
N ASP A 424 -18.10 -2.42 -14.48
CA ASP A 424 -19.10 -2.83 -13.50
C ASP A 424 -20.44 -3.02 -14.22
N ALA A 425 -20.98 -4.23 -14.17
CA ALA A 425 -22.33 -4.49 -14.67
C ALA A 425 -23.36 -3.80 -13.75
N PRO A 426 -24.48 -3.27 -14.28
CA PRO A 426 -25.51 -2.69 -13.44
C PRO A 426 -26.03 -3.70 -12.42
N THR A 427 -26.25 -3.25 -11.18
CA THR A 427 -26.62 -4.16 -10.08
C THR A 427 -28.02 -4.75 -10.25
N PHE A 428 -28.93 -4.00 -10.87
CA PHE A 428 -30.29 -4.44 -11.17
C PHE A 428 -30.77 -3.84 -12.49
N CYS A 429 -31.71 -4.51 -13.14
CA CYS A 429 -32.37 -3.98 -14.33
C CYS A 429 -33.48 -3.00 -13.92
N VAL A 430 -33.44 -1.77 -14.42
CA VAL A 430 -34.46 -0.74 -14.11
C VAL A 430 -35.86 -1.05 -14.65
N VAL A 431 -35.96 -1.99 -15.61
CA VAL A 431 -37.24 -2.36 -16.23
C VAL A 431 -37.91 -3.52 -15.49
N CYS A 432 -37.18 -4.62 -15.24
CA CYS A 432 -37.75 -5.81 -14.60
C CYS A 432 -37.36 -5.98 -13.13
N ASN A 433 -36.56 -5.08 -12.56
CA ASN A 433 -36.02 -5.11 -11.20
C ASN A 433 -35.22 -6.38 -10.85
N SER A 434 -34.83 -7.19 -11.83
CA SER A 434 -34.04 -8.39 -11.60
C SER A 434 -32.60 -8.03 -11.22
N VAL A 435 -32.18 -8.47 -10.04
CA VAL A 435 -30.84 -8.26 -9.49
C VAL A 435 -29.83 -9.14 -10.21
N LYS A 436 -28.66 -8.58 -10.58
CA LYS A 436 -27.55 -9.29 -11.24
C LYS A 436 -27.96 -10.07 -12.51
N SER A 437 -28.92 -9.52 -13.24
CA SER A 437 -29.48 -10.14 -14.46
C SER A 437 -28.69 -9.84 -15.73
N PHE A 438 -27.58 -9.11 -15.67
CA PHE A 438 -26.78 -8.80 -16.86
C PHE A 438 -25.72 -9.88 -17.08
N ASP A 439 -26.10 -10.97 -17.76
CA ASP A 439 -25.26 -12.17 -17.96
C ASP A 439 -24.51 -12.19 -19.29
N LYS A 440 -24.99 -11.41 -20.26
CA LYS A 440 -24.45 -11.30 -21.61
C LYS A 440 -24.01 -9.89 -21.88
N SER A 441 -22.93 -9.83 -22.62
CA SER A 441 -22.37 -8.55 -22.99
C SER A 441 -21.55 -8.64 -24.27
N ASN A 442 -21.64 -7.57 -25.04
CA ASN A 442 -21.08 -7.46 -26.38
C ASN A 442 -20.28 -6.16 -26.49
N HIS A 443 -19.16 -6.24 -27.20
CA HIS A 443 -18.43 -5.06 -27.62
C HIS A 443 -19.04 -4.60 -28.95
N ILE A 444 -19.57 -3.39 -28.97
CA ILE A 444 -20.24 -2.80 -30.14
C ILE A 444 -19.40 -1.63 -30.63
N THR A 445 -19.25 -1.52 -31.94
CA THR A 445 -18.72 -0.32 -32.58
C THR A 445 -19.92 0.44 -33.12
N ASP A 446 -20.16 1.64 -32.57
CA ASP A 446 -21.15 2.59 -33.06
C ASP A 446 -20.80 3.02 -34.50
N PRO A 447 -21.77 3.31 -35.38
CA PRO A 447 -21.54 3.92 -36.69
C PRO A 447 -20.52 5.08 -36.72
N ASN A 448 -20.41 5.85 -35.64
CA ASN A 448 -19.43 6.95 -35.53
C ASN A 448 -18.00 6.47 -35.19
N GLY A 449 -17.75 5.16 -35.15
CA GLY A 449 -16.49 4.57 -34.72
C GLY A 449 -16.27 4.58 -33.21
N SER A 450 -17.28 4.99 -32.41
CA SER A 450 -17.20 4.98 -30.96
C SER A 450 -17.39 3.56 -30.42
N PHE A 451 -16.62 3.17 -29.41
CA PHE A 451 -16.74 1.84 -28.82
C PHE A 451 -17.73 1.87 -27.66
N ALA A 452 -18.54 0.84 -27.51
CA ALA A 452 -19.45 0.70 -26.37
C ALA A 452 -19.55 -0.76 -25.94
N VAL A 453 -19.83 -0.97 -24.65
CA VAL A 453 -20.18 -2.29 -24.12
C VAL A 453 -21.68 -2.31 -23.84
N GLU A 454 -22.36 -3.26 -24.49
CA GLU A 454 -23.76 -3.55 -24.25
C GLU A 454 -23.88 -4.62 -23.17
N PHE A 455 -24.68 -4.38 -22.15
CA PHE A 455 -25.09 -5.36 -21.14
C PHE A 455 -26.56 -5.70 -21.34
N LYS A 456 -26.88 -6.95 -21.70
CA LYS A 456 -28.27 -7.41 -21.90
C LYS A 456 -28.82 -8.03 -20.62
N CYS A 457 -30.04 -7.63 -20.25
CA CYS A 457 -30.76 -8.24 -19.15
C CYS A 457 -31.26 -9.65 -19.54
N SER A 458 -31.09 -10.62 -18.63
CA SER A 458 -31.64 -11.98 -18.71
C SER A 458 -32.80 -12.21 -17.75
N GLY A 459 -33.26 -11.16 -17.06
CA GLY A 459 -34.42 -11.22 -16.18
C GLY A 459 -35.72 -11.47 -16.94
N GLU A 460 -36.77 -11.79 -16.20
CA GLU A 460 -38.10 -12.05 -16.73
C GLU A 460 -39.06 -10.93 -16.31
N LEU A 461 -39.90 -10.47 -17.24
CA LEU A 461 -41.02 -9.58 -16.95
C LEU A 461 -42.26 -10.43 -16.70
N LYS A 462 -42.94 -10.15 -15.59
CA LYS A 462 -44.31 -10.61 -15.38
C LYS A 462 -45.23 -9.71 -16.20
N CYS A 463 -45.71 -10.19 -17.34
CA CYS A 463 -46.74 -9.51 -18.11
C CYS A 463 -48.10 -9.75 -17.42
N SER A 464 -48.59 -8.77 -16.66
CA SER A 464 -49.97 -8.76 -16.18
C SER A 464 -50.90 -8.32 -17.31
N GLY A 465 -51.15 -9.21 -18.27
CA GLY A 465 -52.18 -9.01 -19.28
C GLY A 465 -53.58 -9.12 -18.63
N PRO A 466 -54.55 -8.27 -19.02
CA PRO A 466 -55.86 -8.20 -18.34
C PRO A 466 -56.80 -9.42 -18.55
N ALA A 467 -56.38 -10.48 -19.25
CA ALA A 467 -57.30 -11.56 -19.63
C ALA A 467 -56.75 -13.00 -19.59
N SER A 468 -55.46 -13.24 -19.32
CA SER A 468 -54.91 -14.61 -19.25
C SER A 468 -54.64 -15.00 -17.79
N LYS A 469 -55.32 -16.06 -17.31
CA LYS A 469 -55.10 -16.66 -15.97
C LYS A 469 -53.70 -17.26 -15.80
N GLU A 470 -52.90 -17.35 -16.86
CA GLU A 470 -51.50 -17.71 -16.80
C GLU A 470 -50.63 -16.47 -17.06
N ALA A 471 -49.81 -16.12 -16.07
CA ALA A 471 -48.77 -15.11 -16.25
C ALA A 471 -47.71 -15.68 -17.20
N SER A 472 -47.71 -15.25 -18.46
CA SER A 472 -46.62 -15.58 -19.37
C SER A 472 -45.37 -14.79 -18.95
N LEU A 473 -44.28 -15.52 -18.71
CA LEU A 473 -42.97 -14.94 -18.43
C LEU A 473 -42.33 -14.58 -19.77
N THR A 474 -42.14 -13.29 -20.04
CA THR A 474 -41.39 -12.83 -21.20
C THR A 474 -39.99 -12.40 -20.77
N ARG A 475 -38.97 -12.68 -21.59
CA ARG A 475 -37.60 -12.23 -21.29
C ARG A 475 -37.51 -10.71 -21.41
N CYS A 476 -36.81 -10.08 -20.46
CA CYS A 476 -36.53 -8.67 -20.49
C CYS A 476 -35.61 -8.32 -21.67
N ALA A 477 -36.08 -7.47 -22.57
CA ALA A 477 -35.31 -6.98 -23.70
C ALA A 477 -34.41 -5.76 -23.36
N ASN A 478 -34.38 -5.34 -22.09
CA ASN A 478 -33.60 -4.17 -21.68
C ASN A 478 -32.10 -4.40 -21.87
N ALA A 479 -31.42 -3.41 -22.43
CA ALA A 479 -29.98 -3.38 -22.58
C ALA A 479 -29.42 -2.06 -22.06
N VAL A 480 -28.27 -2.12 -21.38
CA VAL A 480 -27.56 -0.95 -20.89
C VAL A 480 -26.29 -0.78 -21.71
N MET A 481 -26.14 0.39 -22.31
CA MET A 481 -24.96 0.76 -23.10
C MET A 481 -24.01 1.57 -22.24
N ILE A 482 -22.77 1.11 -22.11
CA ILE A 482 -21.69 1.87 -21.49
C ILE A 482 -20.76 2.34 -22.62
N PRO A 483 -20.75 3.63 -22.98
CA PRO A 483 -19.80 4.13 -23.96
C PRO A 483 -18.39 4.01 -23.40
N LEU A 484 -17.47 3.49 -24.21
CA LEU A 484 -16.04 3.45 -23.92
C LEU A 484 -15.39 4.70 -24.49
N SER A 485 -14.39 5.21 -23.78
CA SER A 485 -13.52 6.22 -24.38
C SER A 485 -12.48 5.59 -25.31
N SER A 486 -11.72 6.42 -26.01
CA SER A 486 -10.63 5.97 -26.88
C SER A 486 -9.58 5.13 -26.13
N CYS A 487 -9.24 5.49 -24.88
CA CYS A 487 -8.30 4.72 -24.07
C CYS A 487 -8.89 3.39 -23.56
N GLU A 488 -10.21 3.25 -23.56
CA GLU A 488 -10.92 2.03 -23.16
C GLU A 488 -11.26 1.09 -24.31
N GLY A 489 -11.21 1.55 -25.56
CA GLY A 489 -11.41 0.69 -26.74
C GLY A 489 -10.41 -0.47 -26.82
N LYS A 490 -9.30 -0.41 -26.06
CA LYS A 490 -8.28 -1.47 -25.95
C LYS A 490 -8.59 -2.51 -24.85
N LEU A 491 -9.65 -2.33 -24.06
CA LEU A 491 -10.03 -3.28 -23.02
C LEU A 491 -10.40 -4.63 -23.64
N VAL A 492 -9.81 -5.70 -23.12
CA VAL A 492 -10.08 -7.06 -23.59
C VAL A 492 -11.21 -7.67 -22.76
N LYS A 493 -12.04 -8.51 -23.38
CA LYS A 493 -13.05 -9.27 -22.64
C LYS A 493 -12.35 -10.22 -21.66
N GLY A 494 -12.79 -10.20 -20.39
CA GLY A 494 -12.20 -11.05 -19.35
C GLY A 494 -12.36 -12.54 -19.65
N THR A 495 -11.47 -13.34 -19.05
CA THR A 495 -11.41 -14.79 -19.22
C THR A 495 -12.60 -15.51 -18.55
N LYS A 496 -12.79 -16.79 -18.88
CA LYS A 496 -13.72 -17.70 -18.17
C LYS A 496 -13.14 -18.25 -16.86
N ASP A 497 -11.87 -17.99 -16.60
CA ASP A 497 -11.17 -18.42 -15.39
C ASP A 497 -11.85 -17.79 -14.15
N PRO A 498 -12.13 -18.57 -13.08
CA PRO A 498 -12.70 -18.03 -11.84
C PRO A 498 -11.89 -16.88 -11.22
N CYS A 499 -10.57 -16.87 -11.40
CA CYS A 499 -9.65 -15.84 -10.93
C CYS A 499 -9.66 -14.59 -11.82
N GLY A 500 -10.28 -14.65 -13.01
CA GLY A 500 -10.28 -13.56 -13.99
C GLY A 500 -8.87 -13.23 -14.51
N LEU A 501 -8.71 -12.00 -15.01
CA LEU A 501 -7.43 -11.52 -15.53
C LEU A 501 -7.28 -10.02 -15.26
N TRP A 502 -6.12 -9.64 -14.72
CA TRP A 502 -5.72 -8.25 -14.64
C TRP A 502 -5.18 -7.76 -15.97
N GLN A 503 -5.57 -6.55 -16.33
CA GLN A 503 -5.10 -5.85 -17.51
C GLN A 503 -4.46 -4.53 -17.11
N GLU A 504 -3.39 -4.18 -17.79
CA GLU A 504 -2.69 -2.91 -17.66
C GLU A 504 -2.96 -2.07 -18.91
N HIS A 505 -3.40 -0.83 -18.72
CA HIS A 505 -3.71 0.08 -19.81
C HIS A 505 -3.13 1.46 -19.53
N GLU A 506 -2.52 2.08 -20.55
CA GLU A 506 -2.22 3.50 -20.47
C GLU A 506 -3.54 4.28 -20.35
N PHE A 507 -3.57 5.18 -19.37
CA PHE A 507 -4.74 5.94 -19.02
C PHE A 507 -4.57 7.38 -19.50
N THR A 508 -5.46 7.79 -20.40
CA THR A 508 -5.52 9.18 -20.85
C THR A 508 -6.69 9.87 -20.16
N TRP A 509 -6.44 11.04 -19.60
CA TRP A 509 -7.47 11.89 -19.03
C TRP A 509 -8.36 12.41 -20.15
N ASP A 510 -9.54 11.82 -20.32
CA ASP A 510 -10.59 12.34 -21.18
C ASP A 510 -11.87 12.62 -20.38
N ALA A 511 -12.66 13.58 -20.85
CA ALA A 511 -13.86 14.04 -20.16
C ALA A 511 -14.96 12.96 -20.03
N GLY A 512 -14.92 11.89 -20.83
CA GLY A 512 -15.86 10.77 -20.74
C GLY A 512 -15.46 9.76 -19.67
N VAL A 513 -14.16 9.53 -19.51
CA VAL A 513 -13.60 8.74 -18.42
C VAL A 513 -13.77 9.44 -17.09
N LEU A 514 -13.40 10.72 -17.00
CA LEU A 514 -13.55 11.53 -15.80
C LEU A 514 -15.00 11.63 -15.29
N ARG A 515 -16.00 11.50 -16.18
CA ARG A 515 -17.42 11.47 -15.81
C ARG A 515 -17.91 10.14 -15.25
N ARG A 516 -17.19 9.03 -15.51
CA ARG A 516 -17.54 7.67 -15.04
C ARG A 516 -16.71 7.24 -13.84
N PHE A 517 -15.50 7.78 -13.70
CA PHE A 517 -14.90 8.00 -12.40
C PHE A 517 -15.74 9.04 -11.64
#